data_AF-A0A7M1MDC5-F1
#
_entry.id   AF-A0A7M1MDC5-F1
#
_cell.length_a   1.000
_cell.length_b   1.000
_cell.length_c   1.000
_cell.angle_alpha   90.00
_cell.angle_beta   90.00
_cell.angle_gamma   90.00
#
_symmetry.space_group_name_H-M   'P 1'
#
loop_
_entity.id
_entity.type
_entity.pdbx_description
1 polymer ?
#
loop_
_entity_poly.entity_id
_entity_poly.type
_entity_poly.pdbx_seq_one_letter_code
_entity_poly.pdbx_strand_id
1 'polypeptide(L)'
;MFKDFHDKYKCIFIHVPKVAGSSIERVIYQTDRWLVGHVKASDYVKFDKNKFESYFSFGFVRNPYDRMVSAYHYLMNSSIDFRDLEWGKQNIGNLKFSEFVLKLQDDKFKKKILSKNHFSFQYEYLCDENMNILVNFVGKFEQLNNDFKNILNILHRDENLVHVNKSKHYNYKDYYNYNTYKIIREIYKNDFEIFDYDLDDKKYFNISDNAILNILQNKIEYKNDVLENLRLKNLTQIQSLNQNIKLKEQTIQDNLTQIQSLNQNIKLKEQTIQDNLTQIQSLNQNIKLKEQTIQDNLTQIQSLNQNIKLKEQTIQDNLTQIQLSNNQLLFCIKYGTAKNRIKNQLSYKLGQAMIINSRTFLGCLIMPIVLLSIVVSHKQEQKIYKQKIKKDSSLILPHLEQYPDYKESIELKNHLSYKLGQCLIKASKTWYKGGFIYFLANINKIKVRIK
;
A
#
# COMPACT_ATOMS: atom_id res chain seq x y z
N MET A 1 36.77 -20.76 34.69
CA MET A 1 37.11 -22.18 34.45
C MET A 1 37.05 -22.48 32.96
N PHE A 2 35.89 -22.27 32.34
CA PHE A 2 35.80 -22.08 30.88
C PHE A 2 36.61 -20.84 30.45
N LYS A 3 37.09 -20.86 29.21
CA LYS A 3 37.98 -19.86 28.60
C LYS A 3 37.56 -19.67 27.14
N ASP A 4 37.90 -18.55 26.54
CA ASP A 4 37.46 -18.17 25.19
C ASP A 4 37.78 -19.23 24.11
N PHE A 5 38.91 -19.93 24.25
CA PHE A 5 39.26 -21.00 23.32
C PHE A 5 38.33 -22.23 23.44
N HIS A 6 37.80 -22.54 24.62
CA HIS A 6 36.80 -23.61 24.75
C HIS A 6 35.54 -23.24 23.97
N ASP A 7 35.10 -21.98 24.07
CA ASP A 7 33.92 -21.49 23.39
C ASP A 7 34.16 -21.38 21.86
N LYS A 8 35.38 -21.04 21.44
CA LYS A 8 35.82 -20.97 20.03
C LYS A 8 35.83 -22.35 19.35
N TYR A 9 36.41 -23.36 19.99
CA TYR A 9 36.58 -24.69 19.40
C TYR A 9 35.48 -25.69 19.80
N LYS A 10 34.56 -25.28 20.71
CA LYS A 10 33.49 -26.13 21.26
C LYS A 10 33.99 -27.44 21.83
N CYS A 11 35.20 -27.43 22.40
CA CYS A 11 35.84 -28.61 22.96
C CYS A 11 36.60 -28.31 24.26
N ILE A 12 36.78 -29.34 25.08
CA ILE A 12 37.48 -29.27 26.35
C ILE A 12 38.49 -30.42 26.45
N PHE A 13 39.76 -30.11 26.32
CA PHE A 13 40.85 -31.04 26.60
C PHE A 13 41.20 -31.03 28.10
N ILE A 14 41.05 -32.19 28.75
CA ILE A 14 41.46 -32.40 30.14
C ILE A 14 42.91 -32.89 30.18
N HIS A 15 43.81 -32.02 30.64
CA HIS A 15 45.26 -32.27 30.63
C HIS A 15 45.70 -33.16 31.80
N VAL A 16 45.78 -34.48 31.54
CA VAL A 16 46.46 -35.44 32.42
C VAL A 16 48.00 -35.26 32.30
N PRO A 17 48.77 -35.26 33.40
CA PRO A 17 50.23 -35.18 33.31
C PRO A 17 50.85 -36.40 32.61
N LYS A 18 51.91 -36.16 31.81
CA LYS A 18 52.78 -37.20 31.19
C LYS A 18 52.16 -38.05 30.06
N VAL A 19 51.08 -37.57 29.44
CA VAL A 19 50.38 -38.24 28.31
C VAL A 19 50.47 -37.48 26.97
N ALA A 20 51.53 -36.69 26.77
CA ALA A 20 51.69 -35.76 25.62
C ALA A 20 50.69 -34.59 25.57
N GLY A 21 50.16 -34.18 26.73
CA GLY A 21 49.19 -33.07 26.81
C GLY A 21 49.65 -31.78 26.15
N SER A 22 50.93 -31.38 26.32
CA SER A 22 51.46 -30.17 25.68
C SER A 22 51.45 -30.21 24.14
N SER A 23 51.63 -31.39 23.54
CA SER A 23 51.57 -31.57 22.08
C SER A 23 50.14 -31.43 21.57
N ILE A 24 49.19 -32.08 22.25
CA ILE A 24 47.76 -32.06 21.93
C ILE A 24 47.22 -30.63 22.06
N GLU A 25 47.53 -29.97 23.17
CA GLU A 25 47.06 -28.63 23.49
C GLU A 25 47.50 -27.59 22.45
N ARG A 26 48.76 -27.68 22.00
CA ARG A 26 49.34 -26.79 20.98
C ARG A 26 48.59 -26.85 19.66
N VAL A 27 48.17 -28.05 19.24
CA VAL A 27 47.41 -28.24 18.00
C VAL A 27 45.95 -27.87 18.20
N ILE A 28 45.30 -28.37 19.26
CA ILE A 28 43.86 -28.17 19.48
C ILE A 28 43.52 -26.68 19.68
N TYR A 29 44.30 -25.96 20.49
CA TYR A 29 44.04 -24.55 20.75
C TYR A 29 44.91 -23.59 19.94
N GLN A 30 45.69 -24.13 18.98
CA GLN A 30 46.56 -23.35 18.07
C GLN A 30 47.40 -22.31 18.83
N THR A 31 48.11 -22.78 19.84
CA THR A 31 48.85 -21.95 20.81
C THR A 31 50.24 -22.48 21.06
N ASP A 32 51.22 -21.58 21.16
CA ASP A 32 52.58 -21.93 21.59
C ASP A 32 52.77 -21.79 23.11
N ARG A 33 51.76 -21.24 23.81
CA ARG A 33 51.75 -21.07 25.27
C ARG A 33 51.00 -22.22 25.92
N TRP A 34 51.43 -22.60 27.11
CA TRP A 34 50.66 -23.46 28.00
C TRP A 34 49.46 -22.68 28.54
N LEU A 35 48.26 -23.07 28.11
CA LEU A 35 46.98 -22.41 28.41
C LEU A 35 46.12 -23.21 29.38
N VAL A 36 46.24 -24.54 29.38
CA VAL A 36 45.41 -25.47 30.16
C VAL A 36 46.17 -25.92 31.39
N GLY A 37 45.74 -25.42 32.55
CA GLY A 37 46.19 -25.96 33.83
C GLY A 37 45.67 -27.39 34.05
N HIS A 38 46.09 -28.02 35.14
CA HIS A 38 45.64 -29.34 35.57
C HIS A 38 44.23 -29.30 36.21
N VAL A 39 43.24 -28.79 35.48
CA VAL A 39 41.82 -28.73 35.90
C VAL A 39 41.17 -30.09 35.63
N LYS A 40 40.43 -30.64 36.61
CA LYS A 40 39.79 -31.94 36.50
C LYS A 40 38.44 -31.81 35.77
N ALA A 41 37.98 -32.87 35.10
CA ALA A 41 36.68 -32.90 34.43
C ALA A 41 35.54 -32.63 35.43
N SER A 42 35.63 -33.20 36.63
CA SER A 42 34.67 -32.98 37.71
C SER A 42 34.58 -31.52 38.16
N ASP A 43 35.66 -30.75 38.07
CA ASP A 43 35.65 -29.33 38.37
C ASP A 43 34.78 -28.56 37.35
N TYR A 44 34.90 -28.88 36.06
CA TYR A 44 34.05 -28.28 35.01
C TYR A 44 32.57 -28.63 35.19
N VAL A 45 32.27 -29.89 35.50
CA VAL A 45 30.89 -30.36 35.77
C VAL A 45 30.30 -29.64 36.98
N LYS A 46 31.08 -29.47 38.06
CA LYS A 46 30.67 -28.73 39.26
C LYS A 46 30.44 -27.24 38.98
N PHE A 47 31.20 -26.65 38.05
CA PHE A 47 31.07 -25.24 37.69
C PHE A 47 29.85 -24.96 36.79
N ASP A 48 29.69 -25.72 35.70
CA ASP A 48 28.53 -25.61 34.79
C ASP A 48 28.37 -26.90 33.99
N LYS A 49 27.53 -27.80 34.52
CA LYS A 49 27.25 -29.11 33.92
C LYS A 49 26.67 -28.98 32.51
N ASN A 50 25.71 -28.08 32.31
CA ASN A 50 25.04 -27.94 31.01
C ASN A 50 26.02 -27.45 29.94
N LYS A 51 26.88 -26.49 30.29
CA LYS A 51 27.91 -26.00 29.36
C LYS A 51 28.96 -27.07 29.08
N PHE A 52 29.41 -27.81 30.09
CA PHE A 52 30.35 -28.93 29.90
C PHE A 52 29.77 -30.00 28.96
N GLU A 53 28.54 -30.44 29.20
CA GLU A 53 27.84 -31.44 28.38
C GLU A 53 27.54 -30.93 26.96
N SER A 54 27.49 -29.61 26.75
CA SER A 54 27.31 -29.02 25.42
C SER A 54 28.57 -29.03 24.55
N TYR A 55 29.76 -29.28 25.11
CA TYR A 55 31.05 -29.27 24.41
C TYR A 55 31.62 -30.67 24.27
N PHE A 56 32.42 -30.89 23.23
CA PHE A 56 33.16 -32.15 23.10
C PHE A 56 34.35 -32.17 24.06
N SER A 57 34.25 -32.95 25.13
CA SER A 57 35.29 -33.11 26.13
C SER A 57 36.10 -34.38 25.91
N PHE A 58 37.41 -34.31 26.11
CA PHE A 58 38.28 -35.47 25.94
C PHE A 58 39.55 -35.38 26.80
N GLY A 59 40.17 -36.53 27.05
CA GLY A 59 41.45 -36.65 27.74
C GLY A 59 42.31 -37.74 27.12
N PHE A 60 43.58 -37.78 27.49
CA PHE A 60 44.46 -38.90 27.17
C PHE A 60 44.95 -39.57 28.44
N VAL A 61 45.15 -40.88 28.36
CA VAL A 61 45.77 -41.70 29.40
C VAL A 61 46.97 -42.45 28.82
N ARG A 62 47.85 -42.93 29.69
CA ARG A 62 49.02 -43.74 29.35
C ARG A 62 49.09 -44.92 30.29
N ASN A 63 49.63 -46.04 29.82
CA ASN A 63 49.88 -47.21 30.63
C ASN A 63 50.62 -46.78 31.92
N PRO A 64 50.09 -47.08 33.13
CA PRO A 64 50.66 -46.56 34.36
C PRO A 64 52.14 -46.92 34.59
N TYR A 65 52.61 -48.07 34.08
CA TYR A 65 54.03 -48.43 34.16
C TYR A 65 54.90 -47.48 33.33
N ASP A 66 54.51 -47.24 32.08
CA ASP A 66 55.23 -46.34 31.19
C ASP A 66 55.15 -44.89 31.68
N ARG A 67 54.00 -44.50 32.23
CA ARG A 67 53.80 -43.18 32.83
C ARG A 67 54.69 -42.96 34.06
N MET A 68 54.87 -43.97 34.92
CA MET A 68 55.77 -43.91 36.08
C MET A 68 57.23 -43.71 35.66
N VAL A 69 57.72 -44.47 34.67
CA VAL A 69 59.08 -44.30 34.11
C VAL A 69 59.27 -42.90 33.52
N SER A 70 58.26 -42.43 32.76
CA SER A 70 58.24 -41.09 32.17
C SER A 70 58.28 -39.98 33.23
N ALA A 71 57.51 -40.11 34.31
CA ALA A 71 57.49 -39.14 35.41
C ALA A 71 58.82 -39.12 36.18
N TYR A 72 59.39 -40.30 36.48
CA TYR A 72 60.70 -40.43 37.12
C TYR A 72 61.80 -39.72 36.31
N HIS A 73 61.95 -40.05 35.02
CA HIS A 73 62.99 -39.44 34.18
C HIS A 73 62.76 -37.96 33.91
N TYR A 74 61.50 -37.52 33.90
CA TYR A 74 61.17 -36.10 33.79
C TYR A 74 61.70 -35.30 34.98
N LEU A 75 61.36 -35.74 36.20
CA LEU A 75 61.77 -35.05 37.43
C LEU A 75 63.27 -35.16 37.70
N MET A 76 63.91 -36.24 37.26
CA MET A 76 65.34 -36.42 37.46
C MET A 76 66.19 -35.62 36.46
N ASN A 77 65.82 -35.63 35.17
CA ASN A 77 66.77 -35.28 34.11
C ASN A 77 66.22 -34.36 33.01
N SER A 78 64.90 -34.21 32.86
CA SER A 78 64.33 -33.65 31.62
C SER A 78 63.21 -32.64 31.81
N SER A 79 62.97 -32.18 33.04
CA SER A 79 62.04 -31.08 33.29
C SER A 79 62.61 -29.74 32.83
N ILE A 80 61.77 -28.96 32.15
CA ILE A 80 62.07 -27.57 31.77
C ILE A 80 61.87 -26.63 32.97
N ASP A 81 61.00 -26.99 33.92
CA ASP A 81 60.83 -26.23 35.17
C ASP A 81 61.92 -26.63 36.17
N PHE A 82 62.74 -25.65 36.57
CA PHE A 82 63.81 -25.83 37.55
C PHE A 82 63.28 -26.34 38.91
N ARG A 83 62.08 -25.93 39.32
CA ARG A 83 61.47 -26.37 40.59
C ARG A 83 61.14 -27.86 40.58
N ASP A 84 60.78 -28.39 39.42
CA ASP A 84 60.52 -29.82 39.23
C ASP A 84 61.82 -30.63 39.33
N LEU A 85 62.93 -30.13 38.77
CA LEU A 85 64.25 -30.76 38.91
C LEU A 85 64.75 -30.73 40.36
N GLU A 86 64.61 -29.58 41.03
CA GLU A 86 64.99 -29.44 42.43
C GLU A 86 64.16 -30.36 43.33
N TRP A 87 62.84 -30.42 43.09
CA TRP A 87 61.97 -31.36 43.77
C TRP A 87 62.42 -32.81 43.52
N GLY A 88 62.74 -33.20 42.29
CA GLY A 88 63.26 -34.53 41.97
C GLY A 88 64.52 -34.85 42.78
N LYS A 89 65.52 -33.95 42.78
CA LYS A 89 66.76 -34.11 43.55
C LYS A 89 66.53 -34.24 45.06
N GLN A 90 65.63 -33.45 45.63
CA GLN A 90 65.36 -33.47 47.07
C GLN A 90 64.54 -34.69 47.52
N ASN A 91 63.64 -35.18 46.67
CA ASN A 91 62.64 -36.18 47.05
C ASN A 91 62.97 -37.59 46.56
N ILE A 92 63.51 -37.71 45.35
CA ILE A 92 63.95 -38.99 44.77
C ILE A 92 65.44 -39.21 45.07
N GLY A 93 66.25 -38.16 45.01
CA GLY A 93 67.70 -38.24 45.25
C GLY A 93 68.40 -39.06 44.17
N ASN A 94 69.43 -39.81 44.56
CA ASN A 94 70.24 -40.61 43.62
C ASN A 94 69.72 -42.05 43.42
N LEU A 95 68.47 -42.34 43.82
CA LEU A 95 67.90 -43.67 43.69
C LEU A 95 67.77 -44.06 42.22
N LYS A 96 68.26 -45.25 41.86
CA LYS A 96 67.93 -45.88 40.58
C LYS A 96 66.44 -46.19 40.53
N PHE A 97 65.88 -46.34 39.33
CA PHE A 97 64.43 -46.55 39.16
C PHE A 97 63.89 -47.72 40.01
N SER A 98 64.56 -48.88 40.01
CA SER A 98 64.11 -50.05 40.79
C SER A 98 64.12 -49.77 42.31
N GLU A 99 65.16 -49.11 42.81
CA GLU A 99 65.26 -48.72 44.24
C GLU A 99 64.19 -47.69 44.61
N PHE A 100 63.92 -46.74 43.71
CA PHE A 100 62.85 -45.76 43.86
C PHE A 100 61.49 -46.45 43.97
N VAL A 101 61.17 -47.40 43.09
CA VAL A 101 59.90 -48.14 43.14
C VAL A 101 59.80 -49.00 44.40
N LEU A 102 60.87 -49.71 44.80
CA LEU A 102 60.88 -50.48 46.04
C LEU A 102 60.60 -49.60 47.26
N LYS A 103 61.16 -48.38 47.29
CA LYS A 103 60.94 -47.42 48.38
C LYS A 103 59.51 -46.90 48.47
N LEU A 104 58.69 -47.03 47.41
CA LEU A 104 57.25 -46.70 47.48
C LEU A 104 56.45 -47.65 48.38
N GLN A 105 57.04 -48.72 48.90
CA GLN A 105 56.42 -49.52 49.97
C GLN A 105 56.36 -48.77 51.30
N ASP A 106 57.26 -47.79 51.54
CA ASP A 106 57.18 -46.91 52.71
C ASP A 106 56.04 -45.89 52.53
N ASP A 107 55.07 -45.89 53.43
CA ASP A 107 53.86 -45.07 53.30
C ASP A 107 54.14 -43.57 53.30
N LYS A 108 55.13 -43.12 54.10
CA LYS A 108 55.51 -41.70 54.17
C LYS A 108 56.14 -41.25 52.86
N PHE A 109 57.05 -42.05 52.31
CA PHE A 109 57.67 -41.82 51.02
C PHE A 109 56.64 -41.85 49.90
N LYS A 110 55.80 -42.89 49.84
CA LYS A 110 54.71 -43.03 48.88
C LYS A 110 53.80 -41.80 48.86
N LYS A 111 53.28 -41.38 50.03
CA LYS A 111 52.41 -40.20 50.13
C LYS A 111 53.10 -38.93 49.65
N LYS A 112 54.39 -38.78 49.95
CA LYS A 112 55.21 -37.64 49.51
C LYS A 112 55.44 -37.63 47.99
N ILE A 113 55.65 -38.80 47.39
CA ILE A 113 55.84 -38.92 45.94
C ILE A 113 54.53 -38.70 45.19
N LEU A 114 53.45 -39.34 45.64
CA LEU A 114 52.13 -39.27 44.99
C LEU A 114 51.45 -37.90 45.11
N SER A 115 51.88 -37.04 46.04
CA SER A 115 51.40 -35.65 46.10
C SER A 115 51.93 -34.76 44.97
N LYS A 116 52.96 -35.22 44.24
CA LYS A 116 53.46 -34.53 43.05
C LYS A 116 52.57 -34.83 41.86
N ASN A 117 52.10 -33.77 41.18
CA ASN A 117 51.25 -33.84 39.99
C ASN A 117 51.73 -34.84 38.91
N HIS A 118 53.04 -34.98 38.67
CA HIS A 118 53.54 -35.94 37.66
C HIS A 118 53.27 -37.41 38.01
N PHE A 119 53.07 -37.73 39.28
CA PHE A 119 52.73 -39.07 39.78
C PHE A 119 51.25 -39.22 40.17
N SER A 120 50.42 -38.19 39.96
CA SER A 120 48.99 -38.22 40.31
C SER A 120 48.26 -39.34 39.56
N PHE A 121 47.15 -39.83 40.09
CA PHE A 121 46.33 -40.80 39.37
C PHE A 121 45.63 -40.17 38.16
N GLN A 122 45.43 -40.93 37.09
CA GLN A 122 44.80 -40.44 35.86
C GLN A 122 43.28 -40.34 36.01
N TYR A 123 42.66 -41.29 36.73
CA TYR A 123 41.23 -41.27 37.02
C TYR A 123 40.81 -39.99 37.76
N GLU A 124 41.68 -39.41 38.59
CA GLU A 124 41.38 -38.17 39.30
C GLU A 124 41.08 -36.98 38.37
N TYR A 125 41.54 -37.02 37.12
CA TYR A 125 41.33 -35.96 36.15
C TYR A 125 40.09 -36.20 35.32
N LEU A 126 39.78 -37.46 35.02
CA LEU A 126 38.79 -37.84 34.01
C LEU A 126 37.50 -38.39 34.62
N CYS A 127 37.50 -38.77 35.89
CA CYS A 127 36.38 -39.44 36.54
C CYS A 127 35.70 -38.58 37.61
N ASP A 128 34.48 -38.98 37.97
CA ASP A 128 33.77 -38.49 39.14
C ASP A 128 34.19 -39.24 40.43
N GLU A 129 33.53 -38.91 41.54
CA GLU A 129 33.76 -39.52 42.86
C GLU A 129 33.38 -41.02 42.90
N ASN A 130 32.58 -41.49 41.92
CA ASN A 130 32.15 -42.87 41.75
C ASN A 130 32.96 -43.62 40.68
N MET A 131 34.08 -43.05 40.22
CA MET A 131 34.97 -43.63 39.20
C MET A 131 34.39 -43.74 37.79
N ASN A 132 33.28 -43.04 37.50
CA ASN A 132 32.73 -42.96 36.15
C ASN A 132 33.49 -41.93 35.32
N ILE A 133 33.84 -42.29 34.08
CA ILE A 133 34.49 -41.37 33.14
C ILE A 133 33.50 -40.26 32.75
N LEU A 134 33.92 -39.01 32.91
CA LEU A 134 33.10 -37.81 32.64
C LEU A 134 33.26 -37.26 31.23
N VAL A 135 34.39 -37.54 30.58
CA VAL A 135 34.70 -36.99 29.25
C VAL A 135 34.09 -37.84 28.13
N ASN A 136 33.83 -37.23 26.96
CA ASN A 136 33.25 -37.93 25.82
C ASN A 136 34.23 -38.91 25.15
N PHE A 137 35.54 -38.66 25.24
CA PHE A 137 36.56 -39.52 24.65
C PHE A 137 37.82 -39.63 25.53
N VAL A 138 38.33 -40.85 25.70
CA VAL A 138 39.61 -41.11 26.37
C VAL A 138 40.55 -41.77 25.37
N GLY A 139 41.54 -41.02 24.90
CA GLY A 139 42.60 -41.54 24.03
C GLY A 139 43.71 -42.24 24.82
N LYS A 140 44.39 -43.19 24.19
CA LYS A 140 45.56 -43.87 24.76
C LYS A 140 46.84 -43.33 24.13
N PHE A 141 47.82 -42.99 24.96
CA PHE A 141 49.13 -42.51 24.53
C PHE A 141 49.83 -43.52 23.62
N GLU A 142 49.62 -44.81 23.85
CA GLU A 142 50.17 -45.89 23.02
C GLU A 142 49.62 -45.87 21.59
N GLN A 143 48.46 -45.24 21.38
CA GLN A 143 47.78 -45.06 20.09
C GLN A 143 47.63 -43.57 19.73
N LEU A 144 48.50 -42.71 20.29
CA LEU A 144 48.35 -41.25 20.27
C LEU A 144 47.97 -40.67 18.90
N ASN A 145 48.68 -41.05 17.84
CA ASN A 145 48.40 -40.51 16.50
C ASN A 145 47.03 -40.93 15.96
N ASN A 146 46.61 -42.17 16.22
CA ASN A 146 45.32 -42.69 15.76
C ASN A 146 44.16 -42.06 16.54
N ASP A 147 44.27 -42.04 17.87
CA ASP A 147 43.24 -41.46 18.74
C ASP A 147 43.14 -39.95 18.57
N PHE A 148 44.26 -39.27 18.34
CA PHE A 148 44.26 -37.85 18.02
C PHE A 148 43.58 -37.58 16.67
N LYS A 149 43.81 -38.41 15.65
CA LYS A 149 43.09 -38.31 14.38
C LYS A 149 41.58 -38.51 14.55
N ASN A 150 41.16 -39.44 15.41
CA ASN A 150 39.74 -39.64 15.73
C ASN A 150 39.12 -38.38 16.34
N ILE A 151 39.82 -37.73 17.28
CA ILE A 151 39.38 -36.45 17.86
C ILE A 151 39.26 -35.36 16.78
N LEU A 152 40.24 -35.23 15.89
CA LEU A 152 40.18 -34.23 14.82
C LEU A 152 39.03 -34.49 13.85
N ASN A 153 38.72 -35.75 13.53
CA ASN A 153 37.54 -36.09 12.73
C ASN A 153 36.24 -35.64 13.41
N ILE A 154 36.11 -35.84 14.73
CA ILE A 154 34.95 -35.38 15.52
C ILE A 154 34.86 -33.85 15.51
N LEU A 155 36.00 -33.17 15.55
CA LEU A 155 36.08 -31.70 15.50
C LEU A 155 36.05 -31.13 14.07
N HIS A 156 35.92 -31.98 13.05
CA HIS A 156 35.98 -31.61 11.62
C HIS A 156 37.25 -30.83 11.24
N ARG A 157 38.40 -31.42 11.58
CA ARG A 157 39.75 -30.84 11.48
C ARG A 157 40.74 -31.82 10.87
N ASP A 158 41.85 -31.33 10.32
CA ASP A 158 42.85 -32.15 9.57
C ASP A 158 44.31 -31.78 9.89
N GLU A 159 44.58 -31.22 11.07
CA GLU A 159 45.97 -30.92 11.48
C GLU A 159 46.76 -32.17 11.89
N ASN A 160 48.08 -32.13 11.74
CA ASN A 160 48.95 -33.19 12.25
C ASN A 160 49.41 -32.89 13.68
N LEU A 161 49.62 -33.94 14.48
CA LEU A 161 50.15 -33.78 15.82
C LEU A 161 51.60 -33.28 15.77
N VAL A 162 51.87 -32.17 16.46
CA VAL A 162 53.24 -31.68 16.64
C VAL A 162 53.86 -32.38 17.84
N HIS A 163 54.96 -33.12 17.63
CA HIS A 163 55.66 -33.76 18.74
C HIS A 163 56.50 -32.76 19.54
N VAL A 164 56.05 -32.47 20.77
CA VAL A 164 56.75 -31.63 21.74
C VAL A 164 57.18 -32.47 22.94
N ASN A 165 58.42 -32.30 23.42
CA ASN A 165 58.98 -32.95 24.62
C ASN A 165 59.00 -34.48 24.60
N LYS A 166 59.72 -35.07 23.64
CA LYS A 166 59.97 -36.52 23.60
C LYS A 166 60.89 -36.94 24.75
N SER A 167 60.38 -37.76 25.67
CA SER A 167 61.20 -38.33 26.75
C SER A 167 62.22 -39.32 26.19
N LYS A 168 63.48 -39.23 26.67
CA LYS A 168 64.56 -40.15 26.32
C LYS A 168 64.67 -41.21 27.42
N HIS A 169 64.01 -42.34 27.24
CA HIS A 169 64.17 -43.52 28.09
C HIS A 169 64.06 -44.80 27.23
N TYR A 170 64.56 -45.92 27.76
CA TYR A 170 64.37 -47.23 27.14
C TYR A 170 62.90 -47.66 27.19
N ASN A 171 62.57 -48.81 26.60
CA ASN A 171 61.23 -49.36 26.75
C ASN A 171 60.93 -49.53 28.25
N TYR A 172 59.77 -49.06 28.72
CA TYR A 172 59.43 -49.10 30.14
C TYR A 172 59.50 -50.52 30.71
N LYS A 173 59.26 -51.54 29.88
CA LYS A 173 59.30 -52.95 30.27
C LYS A 173 60.68 -53.38 30.80
N ASP A 174 61.75 -52.72 30.36
CA ASP A 174 63.13 -53.03 30.76
C ASP A 174 63.49 -52.47 32.15
N TYR A 175 62.63 -51.61 32.72
CA TYR A 175 62.83 -51.00 34.04
C TYR A 175 62.23 -51.82 35.18
N TYR A 176 61.39 -52.80 34.87
CA TYR A 176 60.62 -53.54 35.86
C TYR A 176 61.07 -54.99 36.01
N ASN A 177 61.20 -55.41 37.26
CA ASN A 177 61.14 -56.82 37.65
C ASN A 177 59.78 -57.13 38.29
N TYR A 178 59.51 -58.41 38.56
CA TYR A 178 58.25 -58.89 39.15
C TYR A 178 57.81 -58.08 40.39
N ASN A 179 58.72 -57.83 41.35
CA ASN A 179 58.40 -57.11 42.58
C ASN A 179 58.03 -55.65 42.31
N THR A 180 58.82 -54.94 41.51
CA THR A 180 58.54 -53.54 41.17
C THR A 180 57.27 -53.37 40.33
N TYR A 181 56.96 -54.34 39.47
CA TYR A 181 55.73 -54.37 38.69
C TYR A 181 54.51 -54.48 39.63
N LYS A 182 54.56 -55.43 40.58
CA LYS A 182 53.52 -55.61 41.60
C LYS A 182 53.24 -54.33 42.41
N ILE A 183 54.28 -53.62 42.86
CA ILE A 183 54.13 -52.37 43.62
C ILE A 183 53.37 -51.31 42.81
N ILE A 184 53.76 -51.09 41.54
CA ILE A 184 53.09 -50.10 40.70
C ILE A 184 51.66 -50.53 40.37
N ARG A 185 51.43 -51.83 40.14
CA ARG A 185 50.08 -52.37 39.89
C ARG A 185 49.11 -52.10 41.04
N GLU A 186 49.59 -52.27 42.28
CA GLU A 186 48.81 -52.03 43.49
C GLU A 186 48.54 -50.54 43.70
N ILE A 187 49.56 -49.68 43.54
CA ILE A 187 49.41 -48.23 43.70
C ILE A 187 48.41 -47.65 42.70
N TYR A 188 48.54 -48.01 41.41
CA TYR A 188 47.73 -47.46 40.32
C TYR A 188 46.56 -48.35 39.92
N LYS A 189 46.06 -49.21 40.83
CA LYS A 189 45.03 -50.22 40.55
C LYS A 189 43.84 -49.68 39.75
N ASN A 190 43.30 -48.55 40.17
CA ASN A 190 42.15 -47.94 39.53
C ASN A 190 42.44 -47.44 38.11
N ASP A 191 43.63 -46.88 37.85
CA ASP A 191 44.02 -46.47 36.49
C ASP A 191 44.11 -47.69 35.57
N PHE A 192 44.58 -48.84 36.08
CA PHE A 192 44.61 -50.08 35.28
C PHE A 192 43.21 -50.58 34.93
N GLU A 193 42.31 -50.58 35.90
CA GLU A 193 40.96 -51.15 35.76
C GLU A 193 40.05 -50.27 34.90
N ILE A 194 40.00 -48.96 35.18
CA ILE A 194 39.13 -47.98 34.50
C ILE A 194 39.52 -47.78 33.03
N PHE A 195 40.83 -47.74 32.75
CA PHE A 195 41.33 -47.45 31.40
C PHE A 195 41.74 -48.68 30.60
N ASP A 196 41.31 -49.87 31.03
CA ASP A 196 41.55 -51.14 30.34
C ASP A 196 43.04 -51.41 30.07
N TYR A 197 43.90 -51.25 31.08
CA TYR A 197 45.32 -51.64 31.05
C TYR A 197 45.61 -52.91 31.89
N ASP A 198 44.66 -53.37 32.70
CA ASP A 198 44.75 -54.57 33.53
C ASP A 198 44.93 -55.87 32.72
N LEU A 199 44.56 -55.89 31.44
CA LEU A 199 44.81 -57.06 30.58
C LEU A 199 46.31 -57.28 30.27
N ASP A 200 47.15 -56.24 30.40
CA ASP A 200 48.60 -56.35 30.22
C ASP A 200 49.27 -57.17 31.35
N ASP A 201 48.57 -57.38 32.46
CA ASP A 201 49.04 -58.11 33.64
C ASP A 201 49.28 -59.60 33.37
N LYS A 202 48.61 -60.20 32.38
CA LYS A 202 48.80 -61.62 31.99
C LYS A 202 50.26 -61.92 31.66
N LYS A 203 51.02 -60.93 31.18
CA LYS A 203 52.43 -61.10 30.85
C LYS A 203 53.33 -61.27 32.08
N TYR A 204 52.93 -60.75 33.24
CA TYR A 204 53.79 -60.60 34.41
C TYR A 204 53.29 -61.36 35.64
N PHE A 205 52.00 -61.64 35.70
CA PHE A 205 51.38 -62.47 36.71
C PHE A 205 50.85 -63.72 36.02
N ASN A 206 51.10 -64.91 36.61
CA ASN A 206 50.55 -66.17 36.13
C ASN A 206 49.02 -66.22 36.39
N ILE A 207 48.27 -65.41 35.65
CA ILE A 207 46.81 -65.33 35.71
C ILE A 207 46.26 -66.40 34.76
N SER A 208 45.36 -67.25 35.26
CA SER A 208 44.73 -68.29 34.45
C SER A 208 43.83 -67.69 33.37
N ASP A 209 43.68 -68.38 32.23
CA ASP A 209 42.80 -67.94 31.15
C ASP A 209 41.35 -67.75 31.62
N ASN A 210 40.86 -68.61 32.53
CA ASN A 210 39.53 -68.48 33.14
C ASN A 210 39.36 -67.18 33.93
N ALA A 211 40.37 -66.74 34.67
CA ALA A 211 40.30 -65.48 35.42
C ALA A 211 40.24 -64.27 34.47
N ILE A 212 41.00 -64.30 33.36
CA ILE A 212 40.93 -63.26 32.32
C ILE A 212 39.56 -63.26 31.64
N LEU A 213 39.01 -64.42 31.30
CA LEU A 213 37.67 -64.53 30.70
C LEU A 213 36.60 -63.93 31.61
N ASN A 214 36.66 -64.18 32.92
CA ASN A 214 35.73 -63.59 33.88
C ASN A 214 35.87 -62.05 33.95
N ILE A 215 37.10 -61.52 33.95
CA ILE A 215 37.34 -60.07 33.92
C ILE A 215 36.75 -59.44 32.64
N LEU A 216 37.00 -60.07 31.49
CA LEU A 216 36.46 -59.60 30.21
C LEU A 216 34.94 -59.64 30.19
N GLN A 217 34.32 -60.71 30.70
CA GLN A 217 32.87 -60.84 30.78
C GLN A 217 32.25 -59.74 31.64
N ASN A 218 32.79 -59.48 32.82
CA ASN A 218 32.32 -58.39 33.70
C ASN A 218 32.47 -57.01 33.02
N LYS A 219 33.57 -56.77 32.29
CA LYS A 219 33.78 -55.52 31.56
C LYS A 219 32.79 -55.34 30.41
N ILE A 220 32.46 -56.41 29.70
CA ILE A 220 31.45 -56.40 28.64
C ILE A 220 30.07 -56.10 29.22
N GLU A 221 29.69 -56.76 30.31
CA GLU A 221 28.43 -56.55 31.01
C GLU A 221 28.26 -55.09 31.45
N TYR A 222 29.26 -54.53 32.13
CA TYR A 222 29.25 -53.12 32.52
C TYR A 222 29.12 -52.16 31.32
N LYS A 223 29.86 -52.39 30.23
CA LYS A 223 29.78 -51.56 29.02
C LYS A 223 28.40 -51.66 28.36
N ASN A 224 27.76 -52.83 28.38
CA ASN A 224 26.40 -53.01 27.87
C ASN A 224 25.36 -52.27 28.73
N ASP A 225 25.49 -52.29 30.06
CA ASP A 225 24.61 -51.55 30.95
C ASP A 225 24.70 -50.04 30.73
N VAL A 226 25.92 -49.51 30.58
CA VAL A 226 26.14 -48.09 30.24
C VAL A 226 25.49 -47.75 28.91
N LEU A 227 25.66 -48.60 27.89
CA LEU A 227 25.07 -48.39 26.57
C LEU A 227 23.54 -48.39 26.61
N GLU A 228 22.92 -49.31 27.35
CA GLU A 228 21.45 -49.39 27.46
C GLU A 228 20.89 -48.18 28.21
N ASN A 229 21.56 -47.71 29.27
CA ASN A 229 21.19 -46.48 29.96
C ASN A 229 21.23 -45.25 29.03
N LEU A 230 22.28 -45.12 28.20
CA LEU A 230 22.37 -44.07 27.19
C LEU A 230 21.23 -44.17 26.16
N ARG A 231 20.91 -45.39 25.72
CA ARG A 231 19.80 -45.65 24.79
C ARG A 231 18.46 -45.22 25.38
N LEU A 232 18.18 -45.57 26.64
CA LEU A 232 16.94 -45.19 27.33
C LEU A 232 16.83 -43.68 27.54
N LYS A 233 17.93 -43.00 27.87
CA LYS A 233 17.98 -41.53 27.99
C LYS A 233 17.67 -40.86 26.65
N ASN A 234 18.24 -41.34 25.56
CA ASN A 234 17.96 -40.79 24.22
C ASN A 234 16.51 -41.06 23.80
N LEU A 235 15.98 -42.25 24.09
CA LEU A 235 14.60 -42.61 23.76
C LEU A 235 13.59 -41.71 24.47
N THR A 236 13.79 -41.46 25.77
CA THR A 236 12.93 -40.55 26.55
C THR A 236 12.99 -39.12 26.04
N GLN A 237 14.17 -38.64 25.65
CA GLN A 237 14.32 -37.31 25.04
C GLN A 237 13.57 -37.22 23.70
N ILE A 238 13.71 -38.22 22.82
CA ILE A 238 12.98 -38.29 21.55
C ILE A 238 11.47 -38.31 21.76
N GLN A 239 10.98 -39.08 22.74
CA GLN A 239 9.56 -39.13 23.08
C GLN A 239 9.03 -37.74 23.51
N SER A 240 9.77 -37.02 24.34
CA SER A 240 9.39 -35.66 24.77
C SER A 240 9.33 -34.68 23.60
N LEU A 241 10.30 -34.77 22.67
CA LEU A 241 10.33 -33.94 21.46
C LEU A 241 9.13 -34.24 20.56
N ASN A 242 8.80 -35.52 20.36
CA ASN A 242 7.65 -35.94 19.56
C ASN A 242 6.32 -35.46 20.14
N GLN A 243 6.16 -35.47 21.46
CA GLN A 243 4.97 -34.89 22.11
C GLN A 243 4.85 -33.39 21.85
N ASN A 244 5.95 -32.65 21.95
CA ASN A 244 5.98 -31.21 21.64
C ASN A 244 5.65 -30.93 20.17
N ILE A 245 6.14 -31.76 19.24
CA ILE A 245 5.80 -31.65 17.82
C ILE A 245 4.29 -31.83 17.62
N LYS A 246 3.71 -32.87 18.23
CA LYS A 246 2.26 -33.15 18.13
C LYS A 246 1.40 -32.00 18.64
N LEU A 247 1.79 -31.36 19.75
CA LEU A 247 1.08 -30.19 20.29
C LEU A 247 1.15 -28.99 19.33
N LYS A 248 2.30 -28.77 18.70
CA LYS A 248 2.47 -27.70 17.71
C LYS A 248 1.66 -27.97 16.45
N GLU A 249 1.61 -29.22 15.97
CA GLU A 249 0.77 -29.63 14.85
C GLU A 249 -0.72 -29.36 15.12
N GLN A 250 -1.20 -29.69 16.32
CA GLN A 250 -2.58 -29.38 16.71
C GLN A 250 -2.85 -27.86 16.68
N THR A 251 -1.93 -27.07 17.24
CA THR A 251 -2.05 -25.60 17.24
C THR A 251 -2.12 -25.04 15.82
N ILE A 252 -1.32 -25.58 14.89
CA ILE A 252 -1.36 -25.20 13.47
C ILE A 252 -2.72 -25.55 12.86
N GLN A 253 -3.26 -26.73 13.16
CA GLN A 253 -4.56 -27.18 12.64
C GLN A 253 -5.72 -26.29 13.13
N ASP A 254 -5.69 -25.88 14.40
CA ASP A 254 -6.69 -24.99 14.98
C ASP A 254 -6.65 -23.61 14.30
N ASN A 255 -5.44 -23.06 14.10
CA ASN A 255 -5.24 -21.79 13.38
C ASN A 255 -5.72 -21.86 11.92
N LEU A 256 -5.48 -22.97 11.22
CA LEU A 256 -5.98 -23.18 9.86
C LEU A 256 -7.51 -23.14 9.79
N THR A 257 -8.17 -23.77 10.76
CA THR A 257 -9.64 -23.76 10.87
C THR A 257 -10.17 -22.35 11.10
N GLN A 258 -9.50 -21.57 11.95
CA GLN A 258 -9.86 -20.16 12.18
C GLN A 258 -9.70 -19.32 10.90
N ILE A 259 -8.59 -19.47 10.18
CA ILE A 259 -8.35 -18.77 8.91
C ILE A 259 -9.43 -19.12 7.88
N GLN A 260 -9.84 -20.39 7.79
CA GLN A 260 -10.90 -20.81 6.88
C GLN A 260 -12.24 -20.12 7.18
N SER A 261 -12.63 -20.02 8.46
CA SER A 261 -13.86 -19.31 8.85
C SER A 261 -13.80 -17.81 8.55
N LEU A 262 -12.65 -17.16 8.78
CA LEU A 262 -12.44 -15.75 8.43
C LEU A 262 -12.54 -15.53 6.92
N ASN A 263 -11.98 -16.42 6.11
CA ASN A 263 -12.06 -16.34 4.65
C ASN A 263 -13.51 -16.50 4.15
N GLN A 264 -14.31 -17.39 4.76
CA GLN A 264 -15.73 -17.49 4.45
C GLN A 264 -16.47 -16.18 4.75
N ASN A 265 -16.19 -15.55 5.89
CA ASN A 265 -16.77 -14.25 6.26
C ASN A 265 -16.37 -13.13 5.30
N ILE A 266 -15.11 -13.10 4.85
CA ILE A 266 -14.64 -12.14 3.84
C ILE A 266 -15.41 -12.33 2.53
N LYS A 267 -15.56 -13.57 2.07
CA LYS A 267 -16.29 -13.89 0.83
C LYS A 267 -17.76 -13.44 0.90
N LEU A 268 -18.43 -13.61 2.04
CA LEU A 268 -19.80 -13.12 2.25
C LEU A 268 -19.86 -11.59 2.18
N LYS A 269 -18.90 -10.89 2.79
CA LYS A 269 -18.82 -9.42 2.73
C LYS A 269 -18.54 -8.92 1.32
N GLU A 270 -17.65 -9.57 0.57
CA GLU A 270 -17.37 -9.25 -0.83
C GLU A 270 -18.64 -9.36 -1.69
N GLN A 271 -19.43 -10.42 -1.49
CA GLN A 271 -20.72 -10.56 -2.18
C GLN A 271 -21.66 -9.40 -1.85
N THR A 272 -21.79 -9.03 -0.57
CA THR A 272 -22.63 -7.89 -0.16
C THR A 272 -22.16 -6.58 -0.79
N ILE A 273 -20.85 -6.35 -0.88
CA ILE A 273 -20.29 -5.18 -1.55
C ILE A 273 -20.66 -5.18 -3.04
N GLN A 274 -20.56 -6.34 -3.71
CA GLN A 274 -20.90 -6.47 -5.12
C GLN A 274 -22.39 -6.21 -5.39
N ASP A 275 -23.27 -6.69 -4.51
CA ASP A 275 -24.71 -6.45 -4.61
C ASP A 275 -25.03 -4.95 -4.45
N ASN A 276 -24.40 -4.29 -3.47
CA ASN A 276 -24.54 -2.85 -3.25
C ASN A 276 -24.04 -2.03 -4.45
N LEU A 277 -22.91 -2.42 -5.06
CA LEU A 277 -22.39 -1.76 -6.26
C LEU A 277 -23.38 -1.84 -7.43
N THR A 278 -24.01 -3.00 -7.60
CA THR A 278 -25.02 -3.22 -8.64
C THR A 278 -26.24 -2.32 -8.41
N GLN A 279 -26.68 -2.18 -7.15
CA GLN A 279 -27.78 -1.28 -6.79
C GLN A 279 -27.44 0.19 -7.06
N ILE A 280 -26.24 0.63 -6.70
CA ILE A 280 -25.76 2.01 -6.96
C ILE A 280 -25.72 2.29 -8.46
N GLN A 281 -25.27 1.34 -9.28
CA GLN A 281 -25.25 1.49 -10.74
C GLN A 281 -26.65 1.70 -11.32
N SER A 282 -27.63 0.92 -10.87
CA SER A 282 -29.04 1.09 -11.27
C SER A 282 -29.60 2.44 -10.86
N LEU A 283 -29.34 2.89 -9.63
CA LEU A 283 -29.76 4.21 -9.16
C LEU A 283 -29.13 5.35 -9.99
N ASN A 284 -27.84 5.24 -10.33
CA ASN A 284 -27.17 6.23 -11.17
C ASN A 284 -27.75 6.29 -12.59
N GLN A 285 -28.12 5.16 -13.18
CA GLN A 285 -28.83 5.14 -14.48
C GLN A 285 -30.17 5.86 -14.39
N ASN A 286 -30.94 5.62 -13.32
CA ASN A 286 -32.21 6.30 -13.08
C ASN A 286 -32.05 7.82 -12.90
N ILE A 287 -31.02 8.26 -12.19
CA ILE A 287 -30.69 9.68 -12.03
C ILE A 287 -30.38 10.29 -13.40
N LYS A 288 -29.53 9.65 -14.21
CA LYS A 288 -29.17 10.13 -15.55
C LYS A 288 -30.38 10.28 -16.47
N LEU A 289 -31.32 9.33 -16.42
CA LEU A 289 -32.58 9.42 -17.17
C LEU A 289 -33.42 10.62 -16.70
N LYS A 290 -33.53 10.83 -15.39
CA LYS A 290 -34.26 11.99 -14.84
C LYS A 290 -33.60 13.32 -15.21
N GLU A 291 -32.28 13.39 -15.20
CA GLU A 291 -31.52 14.57 -15.65
C GLU A 291 -31.80 14.90 -17.12
N GLN A 292 -31.83 13.88 -17.99
CA GLN A 292 -32.19 14.06 -19.40
C GLN A 292 -33.62 14.62 -19.54
N THR A 293 -34.59 14.04 -18.83
CA THR A 293 -35.97 14.53 -18.84
C THR A 293 -36.07 15.99 -18.37
N ILE A 294 -35.31 16.37 -17.33
CA ILE A 294 -35.26 17.76 -16.86
C ILE A 294 -34.68 18.67 -17.94
N GLN A 295 -33.61 18.26 -18.62
CA GLN A 295 -32.98 19.03 -19.69
C GLN A 295 -33.92 19.22 -20.89
N ASP A 296 -34.67 18.18 -21.27
CA ASP A 296 -35.66 18.24 -22.34
C ASP A 296 -36.79 19.21 -21.98
N ASN A 297 -37.30 19.13 -20.76
CA ASN A 297 -38.32 20.04 -20.24
C ASN A 297 -37.83 21.50 -20.23
N LEU A 298 -36.60 21.76 -19.81
CA LEU A 298 -36.00 23.10 -19.83
C LEU A 298 -35.94 23.66 -21.26
N THR A 299 -35.56 22.83 -22.23
CA THR A 299 -35.51 23.22 -23.65
C THR A 299 -36.91 23.56 -24.17
N GLN A 300 -37.93 22.78 -23.79
CA GLN A 300 -39.31 23.06 -24.16
C GLN A 300 -39.82 24.37 -23.55
N ILE A 301 -39.53 24.62 -22.26
CA ILE A 301 -39.88 25.86 -21.57
C ILE A 301 -39.22 27.07 -22.26
N GLN A 302 -37.95 26.95 -22.65
CA GLN A 302 -37.25 28.02 -23.37
C GLN A 302 -37.94 28.36 -24.71
N SER A 303 -38.33 27.35 -25.48
CA SER A 303 -39.07 27.53 -26.75
C SER A 303 -40.44 28.19 -26.53
N LEU A 304 -41.19 27.73 -25.52
CA LEU A 304 -42.47 28.33 -25.16
C LEU A 304 -42.32 29.79 -24.74
N ASN A 305 -41.30 30.13 -23.95
CA ASN A 305 -41.01 31.51 -23.55
C ASN A 305 -40.65 32.41 -24.74
N GLN A 306 -39.88 31.90 -25.71
CA GLN A 306 -39.61 32.63 -26.96
C GLN A 306 -40.90 32.91 -27.74
N ASN A 307 -41.79 31.92 -27.84
CA ASN A 307 -43.09 32.08 -28.49
C ASN A 307 -43.99 33.10 -27.77
N ILE A 308 -44.00 33.09 -26.43
CA ILE A 308 -44.73 34.09 -25.64
C ILE A 308 -44.19 35.49 -25.94
N LYS A 309 -42.86 35.68 -25.92
CA LYS A 309 -42.23 36.97 -26.22
C LYS A 309 -42.59 37.49 -27.62
N LEU A 310 -42.63 36.63 -28.63
CA LEU A 310 -43.05 36.99 -29.98
C LEU A 310 -44.52 37.40 -30.05
N LYS A 311 -45.40 36.70 -29.31
CA LYS A 311 -46.82 37.05 -29.21
C LYS A 311 -47.03 38.37 -28.48
N GLU A 312 -46.31 38.62 -27.40
CA GLU A 312 -46.34 39.91 -26.68
C GLU A 312 -45.95 41.07 -27.59
N GLN A 313 -44.90 40.91 -28.41
CA GLN A 313 -44.49 41.91 -29.39
C GLN A 313 -45.59 42.17 -30.44
N THR A 314 -46.17 41.10 -30.99
CA THR A 314 -47.31 41.21 -31.93
C THR A 314 -48.51 41.95 -31.31
N ILE A 315 -48.83 41.67 -30.04
CA ILE A 315 -49.91 42.36 -29.32
C ILE A 315 -49.58 43.86 -29.18
N GLN A 316 -48.35 44.19 -28.82
CA GLN A 316 -47.90 45.59 -28.68
C GLN A 316 -47.98 46.36 -30.00
N ASP A 317 -47.59 45.72 -31.10
CA ASP A 317 -47.69 46.30 -32.44
C ASP A 317 -49.15 46.56 -32.83
N ASN A 318 -50.04 45.59 -32.57
CA ASN A 318 -51.47 45.71 -32.82
C ASN A 318 -52.12 46.83 -31.98
N LEU A 319 -51.76 46.95 -30.70
CA LEU A 319 -52.25 48.04 -29.83
C LEU A 319 -51.85 49.41 -30.39
N THR A 320 -50.63 49.54 -30.89
CA THR A 320 -50.12 50.76 -31.51
C THR A 320 -50.94 51.12 -32.77
N GLN A 321 -51.25 50.13 -33.61
CA GLN A 321 -52.07 50.33 -34.81
C GLN A 321 -53.51 50.72 -34.49
N ILE A 322 -54.11 50.11 -33.46
CA ILE A 322 -55.46 50.48 -32.99
C ILE A 322 -55.45 51.92 -32.47
N GLN A 323 -54.44 52.33 -31.70
CA GLN A 323 -54.34 53.69 -31.19
C GLN A 323 -54.23 54.72 -32.33
N LEU A 324 -53.43 54.43 -33.37
CA LEU A 324 -53.33 55.28 -34.56
C LEU A 324 -54.69 55.39 -35.28
N SER A 325 -55.37 54.26 -35.48
CA SER A 325 -56.69 54.22 -36.14
C SER A 325 -57.74 54.99 -35.35
N ASN A 326 -57.76 54.85 -34.02
CA ASN A 326 -58.66 55.58 -33.13
C ASN A 326 -58.40 57.09 -33.17
N ASN A 327 -57.13 57.51 -33.18
CA ASN A 327 -56.77 58.93 -33.32
C ASN A 327 -57.28 59.52 -34.65
N GLN A 328 -57.13 58.77 -35.75
CA GLN A 328 -57.67 59.18 -37.06
C GLN A 328 -59.20 59.25 -37.05
N LEU A 329 -59.87 58.27 -36.43
CA LEU A 329 -61.33 58.27 -36.31
C LEU A 329 -61.82 59.46 -35.48
N LEU A 330 -61.20 59.74 -34.34
CA LEU A 330 -61.55 60.88 -33.48
C LEU A 330 -61.37 62.20 -34.23
N PHE A 331 -60.30 62.33 -35.03
CA PHE A 331 -60.09 63.47 -35.91
C PHE A 331 -61.25 63.63 -36.91
N CYS A 332 -61.64 62.55 -37.58
CA CYS A 332 -62.75 62.53 -38.54
C CYS A 332 -64.11 62.84 -37.89
N ILE A 333 -64.38 62.35 -36.68
CA ILE A 333 -65.60 62.66 -35.93
C ILE A 333 -65.64 64.16 -35.61
N LYS A 334 -64.52 64.73 -35.16
CA LYS A 334 -64.46 66.14 -34.73
C LYS A 334 -64.56 67.12 -35.91
N TYR A 335 -63.85 66.86 -37.01
CA TYR A 335 -63.69 67.83 -38.09
C TYR A 335 -64.35 67.43 -39.42
N GLY A 336 -65.00 66.26 -39.46
CA GLY A 336 -65.52 65.66 -40.69
C GLY A 336 -64.43 65.07 -41.57
N THR A 337 -64.78 64.74 -42.82
CA THR A 337 -63.85 64.22 -43.83
C THR A 337 -63.47 65.29 -44.85
N ALA A 338 -62.26 65.22 -45.42
CA ALA A 338 -61.85 66.11 -46.50
C ALA A 338 -62.77 65.92 -47.73
N LYS A 339 -63.23 64.69 -47.98
CA LYS A 339 -64.25 64.38 -48.99
C LYS A 339 -65.53 65.20 -48.80
N ASN A 340 -66.07 65.26 -47.58
CA ASN A 340 -67.25 66.06 -47.30
C ASN A 340 -66.97 67.57 -47.45
N ARG A 341 -65.79 68.04 -47.02
CA ARG A 341 -65.40 69.45 -47.19
C ARG A 341 -65.32 69.86 -48.65
N ILE A 342 -64.77 69.02 -49.52
CA ILE A 342 -64.69 69.28 -50.96
C ILE A 342 -66.09 69.28 -51.60
N LYS A 343 -66.95 68.33 -51.24
CA LYS A 343 -68.35 68.28 -51.71
C LYS A 343 -69.18 69.48 -51.25
N ASN A 344 -68.87 70.05 -50.09
CA ASN A 344 -69.56 71.23 -49.56
C ASN A 344 -69.13 72.54 -50.24
N GLN A 345 -68.11 72.52 -51.10
CA GLN A 345 -67.69 73.71 -51.85
C GLN A 345 -68.75 74.10 -52.89
N LEU A 346 -68.92 75.41 -53.10
CA LEU A 346 -69.93 75.95 -54.01
C LEU A 346 -69.85 75.36 -55.43
N SER A 347 -68.63 75.15 -55.94
CA SER A 347 -68.40 74.53 -57.25
C SER A 347 -69.02 73.13 -57.32
N TYR A 348 -68.79 72.28 -56.31
CA TYR A 348 -69.37 70.94 -56.30
C TYR A 348 -70.89 71.00 -56.20
N LYS A 349 -71.44 71.80 -55.27
CA LYS A 349 -72.90 71.94 -55.08
C LYS A 349 -73.60 72.39 -56.36
N LEU A 350 -73.06 73.40 -57.04
CA LEU A 350 -73.64 73.92 -58.29
C LEU A 350 -73.57 72.90 -59.41
N GLY A 351 -72.42 72.26 -59.63
CA GLY A 351 -72.32 71.28 -60.70
C GLY A 351 -73.11 70.01 -60.44
N GLN A 352 -73.21 69.57 -59.18
CA GLN A 352 -74.10 68.47 -58.82
C GLN A 352 -75.57 68.84 -59.10
N ALA A 353 -76.00 70.04 -58.73
CA ALA A 353 -77.36 70.51 -59.02
C ALA A 353 -77.63 70.62 -60.53
N MET A 354 -76.66 71.08 -61.34
CA MET A 354 -76.81 71.08 -62.79
C MET A 354 -76.96 69.67 -63.36
N ILE A 355 -76.14 68.72 -62.91
CA ILE A 355 -76.21 67.34 -63.37
C ILE A 355 -77.56 66.71 -63.02
N ILE A 356 -78.07 66.94 -61.80
CA ILE A 356 -79.35 66.38 -61.34
C ILE A 356 -80.52 67.02 -62.09
N ASN A 357 -80.60 68.36 -62.12
CA ASN A 357 -81.73 69.07 -62.71
C ASN A 357 -81.76 68.99 -64.24
N SER A 358 -80.61 68.79 -64.91
CA SER A 358 -80.55 68.64 -66.37
C SER A 358 -81.14 67.33 -66.91
N ARG A 359 -81.61 66.43 -66.03
CA ARG A 359 -82.22 65.15 -66.43
C ARG A 359 -83.69 65.26 -66.81
N THR A 360 -84.37 66.34 -66.44
CA THR A 360 -85.79 66.54 -66.74
C THR A 360 -86.02 67.90 -67.40
N PHE A 361 -86.99 67.97 -68.31
CA PHE A 361 -87.33 69.21 -69.01
C PHE A 361 -87.71 70.34 -68.02
N LEU A 362 -88.59 70.02 -67.06
CA LEU A 362 -88.98 70.95 -65.99
C LEU A 362 -87.79 71.39 -65.13
N GLY A 363 -86.88 70.45 -64.81
CA GLY A 363 -85.65 70.72 -64.05
C GLY A 363 -84.72 71.70 -64.77
N CYS A 364 -84.61 71.62 -66.10
CA CYS A 364 -83.88 72.60 -66.89
C CYS A 364 -84.50 74.00 -66.83
N LEU A 365 -85.83 74.10 -66.91
CA LEU A 365 -86.54 75.38 -66.87
C LEU A 365 -86.34 76.12 -65.53
N ILE A 366 -86.42 75.40 -64.40
CA ILE A 366 -86.23 75.97 -63.06
C ILE A 366 -84.76 76.08 -62.64
N MET A 367 -83.82 75.55 -63.44
CA MET A 367 -82.40 75.47 -63.11
C MET A 367 -81.78 76.81 -62.67
N PRO A 368 -82.06 77.95 -63.32
CA PRO A 368 -81.52 79.24 -62.88
C PRO A 368 -81.92 79.59 -61.44
N ILE A 369 -83.16 79.28 -61.06
CA ILE A 369 -83.71 79.54 -59.72
C ILE A 369 -83.03 78.61 -58.69
N VAL A 370 -82.86 77.32 -59.02
CA VAL A 370 -82.18 76.34 -58.16
C VAL A 370 -80.70 76.71 -57.96
N LEU A 371 -80.00 77.12 -59.01
CA LEU A 371 -78.60 77.53 -58.89
C LEU A 371 -78.47 78.81 -58.07
N LEU A 372 -79.37 79.77 -58.26
CA LEU A 372 -79.41 80.99 -57.45
C LEU A 372 -79.68 80.66 -55.97
N SER A 373 -80.62 79.77 -55.67
CA SER A 373 -80.94 79.38 -54.29
C SER A 373 -79.75 78.68 -53.61
N ILE A 374 -79.00 77.83 -54.32
CA ILE A 374 -77.76 77.23 -53.82
C ILE A 374 -76.68 78.29 -53.54
N VAL A 375 -76.51 79.27 -54.43
CA VAL A 375 -75.55 80.37 -54.19
C VAL A 375 -75.93 81.18 -52.95
N VAL A 376 -77.21 81.52 -52.80
CA VAL A 376 -77.72 82.28 -51.64
C VAL A 376 -77.55 81.47 -50.36
N SER A 377 -77.98 80.21 -50.36
CA SER A 377 -77.86 79.30 -49.21
C SER A 377 -76.38 79.10 -48.83
N HIS A 378 -75.49 78.84 -49.78
CA HIS A 378 -74.05 78.70 -49.49
C HIS A 378 -73.44 79.99 -48.92
N LYS A 379 -73.83 81.18 -49.42
CA LYS A 379 -73.38 82.46 -48.83
C LYS A 379 -73.88 82.64 -47.40
N GLN A 380 -75.12 82.23 -47.10
CA GLN A 380 -75.66 82.23 -45.73
C GLN A 380 -74.90 81.24 -44.85
N GLU A 381 -74.68 79.99 -45.29
CA GLU A 381 -73.87 78.98 -44.59
C GLU A 381 -72.47 79.53 -44.23
N GLN A 382 -71.80 80.19 -45.18
CA GLN A 382 -70.48 80.79 -44.95
C GLN A 382 -70.52 81.94 -43.94
N LYS A 383 -71.58 82.77 -43.93
CA LYS A 383 -71.77 83.83 -42.92
C LYS A 383 -72.00 83.23 -41.52
N ILE A 384 -72.85 82.21 -41.43
CA ILE A 384 -73.14 81.49 -40.20
C ILE A 384 -71.86 80.84 -39.66
N TYR A 385 -71.07 80.18 -40.52
CA TYR A 385 -69.77 79.61 -40.14
C TYR A 385 -68.81 80.68 -39.61
N LYS A 386 -68.68 81.82 -40.30
CA LYS A 386 -67.86 82.96 -39.84
C LYS A 386 -68.32 83.52 -38.49
N GLN A 387 -69.61 83.50 -38.19
CA GLN A 387 -70.13 83.90 -36.88
C GLN A 387 -69.86 82.83 -35.81
N LYS A 388 -69.99 81.54 -36.15
CA LYS A 388 -69.69 80.43 -35.24
C LYS A 388 -68.22 80.42 -34.82
N ILE A 389 -67.27 80.57 -35.74
CA ILE A 389 -65.83 80.61 -35.42
C ILE A 389 -65.43 81.86 -34.60
N LYS A 390 -66.18 82.96 -34.70
CA LYS A 390 -65.98 84.16 -33.85
C LYS A 390 -66.42 83.92 -32.41
N LYS A 391 -67.46 83.11 -32.19
CA LYS A 391 -67.94 82.73 -30.86
C LYS A 391 -67.12 81.61 -30.24
N ASP A 392 -66.65 80.68 -31.05
CA ASP A 392 -65.82 79.55 -30.62
C ASP A 392 -64.73 79.27 -31.67
N SER A 393 -63.49 79.66 -31.33
CA SER A 393 -62.33 79.47 -32.20
C SER A 393 -61.95 77.99 -32.39
N SER A 394 -62.44 77.07 -31.55
CA SER A 394 -62.18 75.63 -31.69
C SER A 394 -62.88 75.00 -32.90
N LEU A 395 -63.87 75.69 -33.47
CA LEU A 395 -64.61 75.28 -34.66
C LEU A 395 -63.87 75.60 -35.97
N ILE A 396 -62.66 76.18 -35.90
CA ILE A 396 -61.82 76.40 -37.07
C ILE A 396 -61.43 75.05 -37.66
N LEU A 397 -61.88 74.81 -38.90
CA LEU A 397 -61.53 73.59 -39.61
C LEU A 397 -60.03 73.57 -39.96
N PRO A 398 -59.31 72.46 -39.69
CA PRO A 398 -57.90 72.29 -40.04
C PRO A 398 -57.60 72.48 -41.54
N HIS A 399 -56.32 72.59 -41.91
CA HIS A 399 -55.91 72.58 -43.33
C HIS A 399 -56.30 71.25 -43.98
N LEU A 400 -56.62 71.26 -45.28
CA LEU A 400 -57.14 70.05 -45.95
C LEU A 400 -56.11 68.91 -45.92
N GLU A 401 -54.82 69.25 -46.01
CA GLU A 401 -53.69 68.31 -45.96
C GLU A 401 -53.62 67.53 -44.64
N GLN A 402 -54.23 68.04 -43.57
CA GLN A 402 -54.20 67.44 -42.24
C GLN A 402 -55.29 66.36 -42.05
N TYR A 403 -56.16 66.16 -43.03
CA TYR A 403 -57.23 65.17 -42.94
C TYR A 403 -56.73 63.78 -43.31
N PRO A 404 -57.14 62.72 -42.58
CA PRO A 404 -56.74 61.35 -42.89
C PRO A 404 -57.06 60.94 -44.33
N ASP A 405 -58.22 61.35 -44.86
CA ASP A 405 -58.68 61.03 -46.22
C ASP A 405 -58.24 62.06 -47.28
N TYR A 406 -57.27 62.94 -46.97
CA TYR A 406 -56.89 64.04 -47.87
C TYR A 406 -56.49 63.54 -49.26
N LYS A 407 -55.62 62.53 -49.33
CA LYS A 407 -55.12 61.98 -50.60
C LYS A 407 -56.25 61.49 -51.51
N GLU A 408 -57.19 60.74 -50.94
CA GLU A 408 -58.37 60.22 -51.63
C GLU A 408 -59.35 61.34 -52.02
N SER A 409 -59.47 62.37 -51.16
CA SER A 409 -60.41 63.47 -51.38
C SER A 409 -60.00 64.38 -52.55
N ILE A 410 -58.71 64.49 -52.86
CA ILE A 410 -58.21 65.35 -53.95
C ILE A 410 -58.83 64.96 -55.29
N GLU A 411 -59.06 63.68 -55.54
CA GLU A 411 -59.66 63.19 -56.79
C GLU A 411 -61.06 63.76 -57.04
N LEU A 412 -61.81 64.12 -55.98
CA LEU A 412 -63.15 64.73 -56.12
C LEU A 412 -63.12 66.09 -56.80
N LYS A 413 -61.99 66.82 -56.72
CA LYS A 413 -61.83 68.07 -57.49
C LYS A 413 -61.78 67.80 -58.99
N ASN A 414 -61.45 66.58 -59.41
CA ASN A 414 -61.49 66.17 -60.80
C ASN A 414 -62.87 65.71 -61.27
N HIS A 415 -63.80 65.43 -60.36
CA HIS A 415 -65.15 64.96 -60.68
C HIS A 415 -65.94 65.98 -61.53
N LEU A 416 -66.77 65.48 -62.45
CA LEU A 416 -67.60 66.31 -63.34
C LEU A 416 -68.39 67.38 -62.58
N SER A 417 -69.02 67.01 -61.46
CA SER A 417 -69.75 67.96 -60.60
C SER A 417 -68.88 69.14 -60.15
N TYR A 418 -67.63 68.89 -59.74
CA TYR A 418 -66.76 69.95 -59.27
C TYR A 418 -66.35 70.89 -60.41
N LYS A 419 -65.88 70.32 -61.53
CA LYS A 419 -65.41 71.08 -62.69
C LYS A 419 -66.56 71.84 -63.38
N LEU A 420 -67.73 71.22 -63.53
CA LEU A 420 -68.88 71.85 -64.17
C LEU A 420 -69.35 73.08 -63.39
N GLY A 421 -69.45 72.98 -62.06
CA GLY A 421 -69.80 74.15 -61.25
C GLY A 421 -68.69 75.19 -61.16
N GLN A 422 -67.40 74.82 -61.24
CA GLN A 422 -66.33 75.78 -61.44
C GLN A 422 -66.48 76.56 -62.75
N CYS A 423 -66.79 75.88 -63.86
CA CYS A 423 -67.06 76.52 -65.14
C CYS A 423 -68.25 77.48 -65.06
N LEU A 424 -69.32 77.11 -64.36
CA LEU A 424 -70.46 78.00 -64.12
C LEU A 424 -70.07 79.23 -63.29
N ILE A 425 -69.33 79.06 -62.21
CA ILE A 425 -68.82 80.19 -61.39
C ILE A 425 -67.92 81.09 -62.23
N LYS A 426 -67.08 80.53 -63.09
CA LYS A 426 -66.23 81.29 -64.00
C LYS A 426 -67.08 82.08 -65.00
N ALA A 427 -68.08 81.45 -65.60
CA ALA A 427 -69.01 82.05 -66.53
C ALA A 427 -69.79 83.21 -65.90
N SER A 428 -70.25 83.05 -64.65
CA SER A 428 -70.96 84.11 -63.93
C SER A 428 -70.08 85.31 -63.60
N LYS A 429 -68.77 85.10 -63.37
CA LYS A 429 -67.81 86.20 -63.21
C LYS A 429 -67.49 86.93 -64.51
N THR A 430 -67.60 86.25 -65.66
CA THR A 430 -67.34 86.83 -66.99
C THR A 430 -68.63 87.06 -67.78
N TRP A 431 -69.76 87.25 -67.10
CA TRP A 431 -71.08 87.35 -67.74
C TRP A 431 -71.15 88.48 -68.78
N TYR A 432 -70.55 89.64 -68.48
CA TYR A 432 -70.45 90.81 -69.36
C TYR A 432 -69.59 90.58 -70.62
N LYS A 433 -68.79 89.51 -70.65
CA LYS A 433 -68.01 89.07 -71.82
C LYS A 433 -68.68 87.91 -72.57
N GLY A 434 -69.98 87.72 -72.39
CA GLY A 434 -70.71 86.59 -72.96
C GLY A 434 -70.40 85.25 -72.26
N GLY A 435 -69.89 85.27 -71.04
CA GLY A 435 -69.45 84.06 -70.31
C GLY A 435 -70.52 82.97 -70.20
N PHE A 436 -71.79 83.34 -70.02
CA PHE A 436 -72.90 82.38 -70.01
C PHE A 436 -73.18 81.77 -71.39
N ILE A 437 -73.07 82.55 -72.47
CA ILE A 437 -73.21 82.05 -73.84
C ILE A 437 -72.10 81.04 -74.14
N TYR A 438 -70.86 81.38 -73.78
CA TYR A 438 -69.72 80.48 -73.92
C TYR A 438 -69.88 79.19 -73.09
N PHE A 439 -70.42 79.30 -71.88
CA PHE A 439 -70.68 78.15 -71.01
C PHE A 439 -71.73 77.22 -71.60
N LEU A 440 -72.87 77.75 -72.04
CA LEU A 440 -73.94 76.97 -72.67
C LEU A 440 -73.46 76.31 -73.97
N ALA A 441 -72.73 77.04 -74.82
CA ALA A 441 -72.18 76.51 -76.08
C ALA A 441 -71.16 75.37 -75.87
N ASN A 442 -70.43 75.37 -74.75
CA ASN A 442 -69.40 74.38 -74.45
C ASN A 442 -69.81 73.35 -73.38
N ILE A 443 -71.06 73.37 -72.90
CA ILE A 443 -71.50 72.49 -71.82
C ILE A 443 -71.36 71.00 -72.19
N ASN A 444 -71.60 70.65 -73.45
CA ASN A 444 -71.43 69.30 -73.97
C ASN A 444 -69.94 68.91 -74.07
N LYS A 445 -69.05 69.82 -74.45
CA LYS A 445 -67.60 69.58 -74.45
C LYS A 445 -67.06 69.36 -73.04
N ILE A 446 -67.63 70.05 -72.03
CA ILE A 446 -67.28 69.87 -70.62
C ILE A 446 -67.77 68.50 -70.13
N LYS A 447 -68.97 68.04 -70.52
CA LYS A 447 -69.46 66.68 -70.21
C LYS A 447 -68.61 65.58 -70.83
N VAL A 448 -68.13 65.76 -72.08
CA VAL A 448 -67.31 64.77 -72.80
C VAL A 448 -65.86 64.72 -72.32
N ARG A 449 -65.26 65.85 -71.91
CA ARG A 449 -63.90 65.91 -71.35
C ARG A 449 -63.74 65.34 -69.93
N ILE A 450 -64.83 64.84 -69.32
CA ILE A 450 -64.86 64.40 -67.92
C ILE A 450 -65.62 63.06 -67.74
N LYS A 451 -65.65 62.24 -68.80
CA LYS A 451 -65.56 60.77 -68.64
C LYS A 451 -64.08 60.42 -68.63
#